data_AF-A0A1X9NCE9-F1
#
_entry.id   AF-A0A1X9NCE9-F1
#
_cell.length_a   1.000
_cell.length_b   1.000
_cell.length_c   1.000
_cell.angle_alpha   90.00
_cell.angle_beta   90.00
_cell.angle_gamma   90.00
#
_symmetry.space_group_name_H-M   'P 1'
#
loop_
_entity.id
_entity.type
_entity.pdbx_description
1 polymer ?
#
loop_
_entity_poly.entity_id
_entity_poly.type
_entity_poly.pdbx_seq_one_letter_code
_entity_poly.pdbx_strand_id
1 'polypeptide(L)'
;MDNNQLRIITLFLLALCIGLYFYTGEQESYYEQSAKPVVNDMLMEIGQWEKQALLNHLSSAARSTISDQQVEQLLTRYRQYGQLQAFEPLVFSRLASVFSLLGENKVNYQTNATFSQGKGHINITVIPEGGSYKIYNLSINPVQQ
;
A
#
# COMPACT_ATOMS: atom_id res chain seq x y z
N MET A 1 -0.99 46.37 -0.38
CA MET A 1 -1.58 45.12 -0.90
C MET A 1 -3.08 45.31 -0.84
N ASP A 2 -3.75 45.45 -1.98
CA ASP A 2 -5.15 45.86 -2.03
C ASP A 2 -6.10 44.74 -1.63
N ASN A 3 -7.19 45.09 -0.96
CA ASN A 3 -8.21 44.14 -0.46
C ASN A 3 -8.80 43.27 -1.59
N ASN A 4 -8.78 43.78 -2.83
CA ASN A 4 -9.22 43.06 -4.01
C ASN A 4 -8.23 41.97 -4.47
N GLN A 5 -6.92 42.22 -4.34
CA GLN A 5 -5.89 41.20 -4.60
C GLN A 5 -5.95 40.08 -3.56
N LEU A 6 -6.18 40.42 -2.29
CA LEU A 6 -6.34 39.44 -1.22
C LEU A 6 -7.53 38.50 -1.51
N ARG A 7 -8.68 39.06 -1.90
CA ARG A 7 -9.88 38.30 -2.28
C ARG A 7 -9.64 37.36 -3.46
N ILE A 8 -8.94 37.82 -4.49
CA ILE A 8 -8.63 36.98 -5.67
C ILE A 8 -7.71 35.82 -5.28
N ILE A 9 -6.66 36.08 -4.50
CA ILE A 9 -5.74 35.04 -4.01
C ILE A 9 -6.49 34.03 -3.15
N THR A 10 -7.36 34.50 -2.24
CA THR A 10 -8.18 33.61 -1.40
C THR A 10 -9.12 32.75 -2.24
N LEU A 11 -9.82 33.31 -3.23
CA LEU A 11 -10.70 32.55 -4.12
C LEU A 11 -9.93 31.52 -4.96
N PHE A 12 -8.72 31.86 -5.41
CA PHE A 12 -7.86 30.94 -6.15
C PHE A 12 -7.38 29.79 -5.27
N LEU A 13 -6.95 30.07 -4.03
CA LEU A 13 -6.59 29.06 -3.04
C LEU A 13 -7.77 28.14 -2.69
N LEU A 14 -8.97 28.70 -2.57
CA LEU A 14 -10.19 27.95 -2.27
C LEU A 14 -10.59 27.04 -3.43
N ALA A 15 -10.51 27.54 -4.66
CA ALA A 15 -10.73 26.74 -5.87
C ALA A 15 -9.68 25.62 -6.01
N LEU A 16 -8.42 25.90 -5.66
CA LEU A 16 -7.34 24.93 -5.69
C LEU A 16 -7.54 23.84 -4.61
N CYS A 17 -7.98 24.22 -3.39
CA CYS A 17 -8.36 23.26 -2.35
C CYS A 17 -9.57 22.40 -2.76
N ILE A 18 -10.59 22.98 -3.40
CA ILE A 18 -11.76 22.24 -3.89
C ILE A 18 -11.35 21.28 -5.02
N GLY A 19 -10.53 21.73 -5.97
CA GLY A 19 -10.01 20.89 -7.05
C GLY A 19 -9.18 19.71 -6.52
N LEU A 20 -8.30 19.96 -5.54
CA LEU A 20 -7.56 18.91 -4.84
C LEU A 20 -8.50 17.95 -4.10
N TYR A 21 -9.55 18.44 -3.45
CA TYR A 21 -10.51 17.60 -2.73
C TYR A 21 -11.25 16.64 -3.68
N PHE A 22 -11.73 17.11 -4.83
CA PHE A 22 -12.41 16.25 -5.82
C PHE A 22 -11.44 15.26 -6.47
N TYR A 23 -10.21 15.67 -6.80
CA TYR A 23 -9.22 14.80 -7.42
C TYR A 23 -8.77 13.66 -6.48
N THR A 24 -8.75 13.92 -5.17
CA THR A 24 -8.35 12.92 -4.17
C THR A 24 -9.41 11.81 -4.00
N GLY A 25 -10.70 12.10 -4.22
CA GLY A 25 -11.80 11.13 -4.08
C GLY A 25 -11.93 10.15 -5.25
N GLU A 26 -11.58 10.57 -6.48
CA GLU A 26 -11.68 9.71 -7.66
C GLU A 26 -10.55 8.66 -7.74
N GLN A 27 -9.35 9.02 -7.29
CA GLN A 27 -8.22 8.08 -7.19
C GLN A 27 -8.48 6.98 -6.16
N GLU A 28 -9.06 7.32 -5.01
CA GLU A 28 -9.41 6.32 -3.99
C GLU A 28 -10.37 5.27 -4.60
N SER A 29 -11.43 5.69 -5.29
CA SER A 29 -12.38 4.79 -5.95
C SER A 29 -11.75 3.91 -7.05
N TYR A 30 -10.88 4.49 -7.90
CA TYR A 30 -10.22 3.75 -8.99
C TYR A 30 -9.23 2.69 -8.48
N TYR A 31 -8.43 3.02 -7.45
CA TYR A 31 -7.49 2.07 -6.84
C TYR A 31 -8.19 1.06 -5.93
N GLU A 32 -9.27 1.45 -5.24
CA GLU A 32 -10.10 0.51 -4.48
C GLU A 32 -10.77 -0.55 -5.35
N GLN A 33 -11.14 -0.23 -6.59
CA GLN A 33 -11.81 -1.19 -7.48
C GLN A 33 -10.84 -2.10 -8.26
N SER A 34 -9.60 -1.65 -8.52
CA SER A 34 -8.66 -2.39 -9.38
C SER A 34 -7.52 -3.08 -8.62
N ALA A 35 -6.90 -2.41 -7.65
CA ALA A 35 -5.72 -2.93 -6.95
C ALA A 35 -6.08 -3.74 -5.71
N LYS A 36 -7.11 -3.34 -4.97
CA LYS A 36 -7.58 -4.02 -3.74
C LYS A 36 -7.87 -5.52 -3.91
N PRO A 37 -8.61 -6.00 -4.94
CA PRO A 37 -8.83 -7.43 -5.12
C PRO A 37 -7.52 -8.18 -5.37
N VAL A 38 -6.62 -7.61 -6.18
CA VAL A 38 -5.30 -8.20 -6.46
C VAL A 38 -4.47 -8.30 -5.18
N VAL A 39 -4.48 -7.28 -4.33
CA VAL A 39 -3.75 -7.28 -3.05
C VAL A 39 -4.34 -8.31 -2.09
N ASN A 40 -5.67 -8.49 -2.04
CA ASN A 40 -6.29 -9.54 -1.23
C ASN A 40 -5.81 -10.93 -1.65
N ASP A 41 -5.83 -11.22 -2.95
CA ASP A 41 -5.40 -12.52 -3.48
C ASP A 41 -3.92 -12.77 -3.18
N MET A 42 -3.06 -11.76 -3.40
CA MET A 42 -1.64 -11.83 -3.05
C MET A 42 -1.43 -12.16 -1.57
N LEU A 43 -2.15 -11.49 -0.68
CA LEU A 43 -2.02 -11.71 0.77
C LEU A 43 -2.41 -13.13 1.17
N MET A 44 -3.45 -13.70 0.54
CA MET A 44 -3.83 -15.10 0.77
C MET A 44 -2.75 -16.07 0.29
N GLU A 45 -2.19 -15.84 -0.90
CA GLU A 45 -1.15 -16.71 -1.48
C GLU A 45 0.18 -16.64 -0.72
N ILE A 46 0.61 -15.46 -0.29
CA ILE A 46 1.86 -15.30 0.48
C ILE A 46 1.69 -15.61 1.97
N GLY A 47 0.45 -15.79 2.46
CA GLY A 47 0.11 -15.96 3.86
C GLY A 47 0.70 -17.22 4.53
N GLN A 48 1.28 -18.14 3.76
CA GLN A 48 2.03 -19.29 4.23
C GLN A 48 3.54 -19.06 4.36
N TRP A 49 4.04 -17.89 3.95
CA TRP A 49 5.46 -17.50 3.97
C TRP A 49 6.37 -18.43 3.17
N GLU A 50 5.85 -18.89 2.03
CA GLU A 50 6.65 -19.60 1.04
C GLU A 50 7.47 -18.60 0.21
N LYS A 51 8.76 -18.91 0.05
CA LYS A 51 9.68 -18.02 -0.67
C LYS A 51 9.24 -17.80 -2.11
N GLN A 52 8.83 -18.87 -2.80
CA GLN A 52 8.42 -18.78 -4.21
C GLN A 52 7.15 -17.94 -4.36
N ALA A 53 6.16 -18.14 -3.49
CA ALA A 53 4.94 -17.33 -3.48
C ALA A 53 5.25 -15.83 -3.33
N LEU A 54 6.09 -15.46 -2.34
CA LEU A 54 6.51 -14.07 -2.16
C LEU A 54 7.24 -13.53 -3.39
N LEU A 55 8.24 -14.26 -3.90
CA LEU A 55 9.05 -13.83 -5.05
C LEU A 55 8.23 -13.66 -6.33
N ASN A 56 7.18 -14.45 -6.52
CA ASN A 56 6.29 -14.34 -7.69
C ASN A 56 5.47 -13.05 -7.67
N HIS A 57 5.20 -12.51 -6.49
CA HIS A 57 4.43 -11.28 -6.30
C HIS A 57 5.28 -10.03 -6.15
N LEU A 58 6.59 -10.17 -5.93
CA LEU A 58 7.51 -9.02 -5.91
C LEU A 58 7.64 -8.37 -7.30
N SER A 59 7.67 -7.04 -7.29
CA SER A 59 8.00 -6.22 -8.46
C SER A 59 9.44 -6.41 -8.87
N SER A 60 9.73 -6.14 -10.14
CA SER A 60 11.10 -6.16 -10.67
C SER A 60 12.02 -5.19 -9.91
N ALA A 61 11.48 -4.03 -9.52
CA ALA A 61 12.17 -3.04 -8.68
C ALA A 61 12.55 -3.65 -7.32
N ALA A 62 11.62 -4.26 -6.60
CA ALA A 62 11.90 -4.90 -5.32
C ALA A 62 12.93 -6.02 -5.47
N ARG A 63 12.77 -6.91 -6.47
CA ARG A 63 13.69 -8.04 -6.72
C ARG A 63 15.12 -7.59 -7.05
N SER A 64 15.29 -6.44 -7.68
CA SER A 64 16.62 -5.89 -7.99
C SER A 64 17.36 -5.34 -6.76
N THR A 65 16.63 -5.06 -5.67
CA THR A 65 17.16 -4.41 -4.46
C THR A 65 17.31 -5.35 -3.27
N ILE A 66 16.63 -6.50 -3.29
CA ILE A 66 16.67 -7.49 -2.20
C ILE A 66 17.43 -8.75 -2.63
N SER A 67 18.37 -9.18 -1.80
CA SER A 67 19.08 -10.45 -2.03
C SER A 67 18.27 -11.64 -1.54
N ASP A 68 18.58 -12.83 -2.08
CA ASP A 68 17.96 -14.08 -1.63
C ASP A 68 18.10 -14.33 -0.12
N GLN A 69 19.23 -13.92 0.46
CA GLN A 69 19.47 -14.04 1.90
C GLN A 69 18.58 -13.09 2.71
N GLN A 70 18.37 -11.86 2.22
CA GLN A 70 17.49 -10.88 2.86
C GLN A 70 16.02 -11.34 2.79
N VAL A 71 15.61 -11.96 1.68
CA VAL A 71 14.28 -12.58 1.56
C VAL A 71 14.10 -13.67 2.61
N GLU A 72 15.07 -14.57 2.79
CA GLU A 72 14.97 -15.64 3.79
C GLU A 72 14.95 -15.12 5.23
N GLN A 73 15.74 -14.07 5.54
CA GLN A 73 15.70 -13.42 6.85
C GLN A 73 14.31 -12.79 7.12
N LEU A 74 13.71 -12.18 6.09
CA LEU A 74 12.37 -11.60 6.18
C LEU A 74 11.32 -12.70 6.43
N LEU A 75 11.35 -13.77 5.65
CA LEU A 75 10.43 -14.90 5.79
C LEU A 75 10.59 -15.59 7.15
N THR A 76 11.81 -15.72 7.64
CA THR A 76 12.08 -16.28 8.97
C THR A 76 11.37 -15.46 10.04
N ARG A 77 11.42 -14.13 9.95
CA ARG A 77 10.68 -13.23 10.85
C ARG A 77 9.16 -13.42 10.71
N TYR A 78 8.63 -13.49 9.49
CA TYR A 78 7.18 -13.61 9.27
C TYR A 78 6.63 -14.96 9.72
N ARG A 79 7.40 -16.04 9.56
CA ARG A 79 7.04 -17.37 10.08
C ARG A 79 6.84 -17.41 11.59
N GLN A 80 7.43 -16.47 12.34
CA GLN A 80 7.18 -16.34 13.79
C GLN A 80 5.73 -15.95 14.12
N TYR A 81 5.04 -15.23 13.22
CA TYR A 81 3.61 -14.94 13.35
C TYR A 81 2.75 -16.17 13.02
N GLY A 82 3.33 -17.19 12.39
CA GLY A 82 2.60 -18.34 11.86
C GLY A 82 1.76 -17.97 10.63
N GLN A 83 0.87 -18.87 10.21
CA GLN A 83 0.13 -18.70 8.96
C GLN A 83 -0.93 -17.60 9.08
N LEU A 84 -1.12 -16.81 8.02
CA LEU A 84 -2.24 -15.87 7.91
C LEU A 84 -3.56 -16.63 7.88
N GLN A 85 -4.47 -16.31 8.80
CA GLN A 85 -5.79 -16.94 8.90
C GLN A 85 -6.89 -16.03 8.37
N ALA A 86 -6.83 -14.75 8.73
CA ALA A 86 -7.82 -13.75 8.34
C ALA A 86 -7.20 -12.36 8.39
N PHE A 87 -7.79 -11.40 7.68
CA PHE A 87 -7.42 -10.00 7.76
C PHE A 87 -8.66 -9.12 7.56
N GLU A 88 -8.63 -7.94 8.17
CA GLU A 88 -9.67 -6.93 8.00
C GLU A 88 -9.62 -6.32 6.59
N PRO A 89 -10.67 -5.62 6.13
CA PRO A 89 -10.63 -4.96 4.83
C PRO A 89 -9.42 -4.05 4.68
N LEU A 90 -8.75 -4.12 3.53
CA LEU A 90 -7.62 -3.25 3.22
C LEU A 90 -8.08 -1.78 3.22
N VAL A 91 -7.37 -0.97 4.01
CA VAL A 91 -7.55 0.48 4.09
C VAL A 91 -6.46 1.15 3.28
N PHE A 92 -6.86 2.03 2.35
CA PHE A 92 -5.93 2.83 1.59
C PHE A 92 -5.26 3.89 2.48
N SER A 93 -3.93 4.00 2.43
CA SER A 93 -3.21 4.98 3.24
C SER A 93 -3.03 6.30 2.47
N ARG A 94 -3.68 7.37 2.94
CA ARG A 94 -3.61 8.71 2.31
C ARG A 94 -2.21 9.31 2.28
N LEU A 95 -1.29 8.91 3.15
CA LEU A 95 0.10 9.38 3.09
C LEU A 95 0.80 8.91 1.80
N ALA A 96 0.32 7.85 1.18
CA ALA A 96 0.82 7.37 -0.11
C ALA A 96 0.23 8.11 -1.32
N SER A 97 -0.91 8.78 -1.18
CA SER A 97 -1.50 9.55 -2.29
C SER A 97 -0.60 10.71 -2.71
N VAL A 98 0.15 11.29 -1.78
CA VAL A 98 1.12 12.35 -2.07
C VAL A 98 2.23 11.87 -3.01
N PHE A 99 2.67 10.60 -2.90
CA PHE A 99 3.65 10.03 -3.83
C PHE A 99 3.06 9.78 -5.23
N SER A 100 1.78 9.38 -5.30
CA SER A 100 1.03 9.30 -6.57
C SER A 100 0.89 10.66 -7.25
N LEU A 101 0.71 11.74 -6.48
CA LEU A 101 0.69 13.12 -6.99
C LEU A 101 2.06 13.58 -7.53
N LEU A 102 3.16 12.99 -7.04
CA LEU A 102 4.53 13.23 -7.54
C LEU A 102 4.90 12.35 -8.74
N GLY A 103 3.95 11.58 -9.29
CA GLY A 103 4.16 10.70 -10.43
C GLY A 103 4.69 9.31 -10.08
N GLU A 104 4.86 8.97 -8.80
CA GLU A 104 5.14 7.62 -8.38
C GLU A 104 3.83 6.85 -8.21
N ASN A 105 3.47 5.98 -9.16
CA ASN A 105 2.27 5.13 -9.11
C ASN A 105 2.36 4.04 -8.02
N LYS A 106 2.67 4.42 -6.78
CA LYS A 106 2.74 3.55 -5.60
C LYS A 106 1.43 3.66 -4.83
N VAL A 107 0.81 2.53 -4.59
CA VAL A 107 -0.44 2.42 -3.84
C VAL A 107 -0.13 1.69 -2.54
N ASN A 108 -0.54 2.26 -1.41
CA ASN A 108 -0.26 1.68 -0.11
C ASN A 108 -1.54 1.27 0.61
N TYR A 109 -1.57 0.03 1.10
CA TYR A 109 -2.65 -0.52 1.89
C TYR A 109 -2.17 -0.96 3.26
N GLN A 110 -3.08 -0.89 4.22
CA GLN A 110 -2.88 -1.35 5.59
C GLN A 110 -4.06 -2.21 6.01
N THR A 111 -3.79 -3.24 6.82
CA THR A 111 -4.84 -4.07 7.41
C THR A 111 -4.36 -4.73 8.70
N ASN A 112 -5.28 -4.94 9.64
CA ASN A 112 -5.04 -5.82 10.76
C ASN A 112 -5.27 -7.28 10.33
N ALA A 113 -4.35 -8.15 10.70
CA ALA A 113 -4.35 -9.55 10.35
C ALA A 113 -4.32 -10.43 11.61
N THR A 114 -5.03 -11.55 11.53
CA THR A 114 -4.96 -12.65 12.49
C THR A 114 -4.11 -13.74 11.88
N PHE A 115 -3.02 -14.08 12.57
CA PHE A 115 -2.13 -15.17 12.26
C PHE A 115 -2.27 -16.28 13.30
N SER A 116 -1.77 -17.48 12.99
CA SER A 116 -1.90 -18.62 13.89
C SER A 116 -1.16 -18.45 15.23
N GLN A 117 -0.18 -17.53 15.34
CA GLN A 117 0.54 -17.22 16.59
C GLN A 117 0.14 -15.87 17.20
N GLY A 118 -0.86 -15.18 16.65
CA GLY A 118 -1.34 -13.91 17.21
C GLY A 118 -1.77 -12.90 16.15
N LYS A 119 -2.02 -11.66 16.60
CA LYS A 119 -2.43 -10.56 15.72
C LYS A 119 -1.22 -9.77 15.24
N GLY A 120 -1.31 -9.21 14.04
CA GLY A 120 -0.32 -8.27 13.52
C GLY A 120 -0.96 -7.25 12.59
N HIS A 121 -0.20 -6.23 12.25
CA HIS A 121 -0.58 -5.18 11.32
C HIS A 121 0.27 -5.32 10.06
N ILE A 122 -0.40 -5.49 8.93
CA ILE A 122 0.22 -5.61 7.60
C ILE A 122 0.20 -4.24 6.94
N ASN A 123 1.35 -3.85 6.40
CA ASN A 123 1.47 -2.70 5.50
C ASN A 123 2.12 -3.16 4.20
N ILE A 124 1.42 -2.94 3.09
CA ILE A 124 1.79 -3.41 1.75
C ILE A 124 1.74 -2.25 0.76
N THR A 125 2.85 -2.03 0.07
CA THR A 125 2.96 -1.08 -1.02
C THR A 125 3.04 -1.83 -2.34
N VAL A 126 2.19 -1.48 -3.30
CA VAL A 126 2.15 -2.08 -4.64
C VAL A 126 2.34 -1.05 -5.73
N ILE A 127 2.91 -1.48 -6.85
CA ILE A 127 3.10 -0.69 -8.06
C ILE A 127 2.48 -1.40 -9.27
N PRO A 128 1.95 -0.68 -10.27
CA PRO A 128 1.50 -1.29 -11.51
C PRO A 128 2.71 -1.81 -12.30
N GLU A 129 2.69 -3.08 -12.66
CA GLU A 129 3.75 -3.74 -13.44
C GLU A 129 3.10 -4.86 -14.30
N GLY A 130 3.38 -4.87 -15.60
CA GLY A 130 2.92 -5.94 -16.51
C GLY A 130 1.40 -6.06 -16.64
N GLY A 131 0.64 -4.96 -16.50
CA GLY A 131 -0.83 -4.98 -16.60
C GLY A 131 -1.55 -5.45 -15.34
N SER A 132 -0.83 -5.69 -14.25
CA SER A 132 -1.36 -5.98 -12.91
C SER A 132 -0.62 -5.14 -11.87
N TYR A 133 -0.77 -5.48 -10.59
CA TYR A 133 -0.01 -4.90 -9.49
C TYR A 133 1.06 -5.89 -9.02
N LYS A 134 2.16 -5.36 -8.47
CA LYS A 134 3.23 -6.14 -7.84
C LYS A 134 3.69 -5.49 -6.55
N ILE A 135 4.13 -6.31 -5.60
CA ILE A 135 4.62 -5.88 -4.30
C ILE A 135 5.93 -5.13 -4.46
N TYR A 136 5.93 -3.86 -4.08
CA TYR A 136 7.13 -3.05 -3.93
C TYR A 136 7.70 -3.17 -2.51
N ASN A 137 6.82 -3.19 -1.51
CA ASN A 137 7.20 -3.36 -0.11
C ASN A 137 6.12 -4.11 0.66
N LEU A 138 6.54 -4.94 1.62
CA LEU A 138 5.68 -5.66 2.55
C LEU A 138 6.31 -5.60 3.93
N SER A 139 5.51 -5.28 4.94
CA SER A 139 5.92 -5.29 6.34
C SER A 139 4.80 -5.81 7.25
N ILE A 140 5.20 -6.55 8.28
CA ILE A 140 4.30 -7.07 9.32
C ILE A 140 4.86 -6.61 10.65
N ASN A 141 4.05 -5.91 11.41
CA ASN A 141 4.40 -5.40 12.72
C ASN A 141 3.42 -5.95 13.77
N PRO A 142 3.82 -6.03 15.04
CA PRO A 142 2.87 -6.30 16.13
C PRO A 142 1.79 -5.22 16.17
N VAL A 143 0.58 -5.58 16.60
CA VAL A 143 -0.46 -4.58 16.89
C VAL A 143 0.02 -3.76 18.09
N GLN A 144 0.28 -2.46 17.90
CA GLN A 144 0.58 -1.56 19.01
C GLN A 144 -0.68 -1.42 19.87
N GLN A 145 -0.54 -1.72 21.17
CA GLN A 145 -1.58 -1.52 22.19
C GLN A 145 -1.65 -0.05 22.61
#